data_AF-A0A914F2J9-F1
#
_entry.id   AF-A0A914F2J9-F1
#
_cell.length_a   1.000
_cell.length_b   1.000
_cell.length_c   1.000
_cell.angle_alpha   90.00
_cell.angle_beta   90.00
_cell.angle_gamma   90.00
#
_symmetry.space_group_name_H-M   'P 1'
#
loop_
_entity.id
_entity.type
_entity.pdbx_description
1 polymer ?
#
loop_
_entity_poly.entity_id
_entity_poly.type
_entity_poly.pdbx_seq_one_letter_code
_entity_poly.pdbx_strand_id
1 'polypeptide(L)'
;MTTNYQYGRKKLLKKALEDHENYHSSLEHGADVEKEYLNKYGFNTLEDALEWAKTPVSKNFDHTQDRALEILIITEKGTMAREVARLLSNNRYYRKPYMLLNQDRDNEYYYHFKRKMYGKFANIWVTTTAGHLKTQVIDEEDDEEYIQEEGEAIGFECIDYLLPSINVPPSGNKMDAFYRGGGAMGILALSRFEITFDLLPPAAKYRKKELLPKKFIEKLSFYPCGTICVKLVVDRYEEVQNSDKQYCLEFEITIHGENIVFSFGVYTKNEAERLCQKLNKFKYCEVIEVTKSEALKEQSPAGLNTFELLKFLSKYFFLDTTAGADISQWIYQFGLSTYPRTESTKYSKDLKVNVGQLYDNLSKLNFQNPEILKAIKDMEINVEKVLDKGEDFKDHPPITPTEKRLKGTNELNYDNEIVYDFIVRRFLASFADDYQYCKETIKFKIGEEDEFQYSYFTTENPGFTTLLPELIKDGTRVESLFVKVGSELPFKVKTKEIEKPLMKEFELVQVMEENHIGTDGTIPTHIENMAKNGFVKINQKTFEFQPEPLGLLLAKAYDQCIPELVKPRFRARFDADIKSIGCGDKTFVEIV
;
A
#
# COMPACT_ATOMS: atom_id res chain seq x y z
N MET A 1 -11.43 0.58 21.07
CA MET A 1 -12.00 0.45 19.72
C MET A 1 -13.29 -0.38 19.76
N THR A 2 -14.37 0.11 20.39
CA THR A 2 -15.61 -0.68 20.59
C THR A 2 -16.91 0.07 20.26
N THR A 3 -16.84 1.38 19.98
CA THR A 3 -18.03 2.23 19.88
C THR A 3 -18.51 2.47 18.44
N ASN A 4 -17.62 2.44 17.43
CA ASN A 4 -18.02 2.57 16.01
C ASN A 4 -18.35 1.23 15.32
N TYR A 5 -18.06 0.10 15.97
CA TYR A 5 -18.19 -1.26 15.41
C TYR A 5 -19.63 -1.81 15.39
N GLN A 6 -20.52 -1.25 16.21
CA GLN A 6 -21.92 -1.72 16.29
C GLN A 6 -22.80 -1.17 15.15
N TYR A 7 -22.39 -0.10 14.48
CA TYR A 7 -23.22 0.58 13.48
C TYR A 7 -23.14 -0.05 12.08
N GLY A 8 -21.95 -0.47 11.63
CA GLY A 8 -21.75 -1.15 10.34
C GLY A 8 -22.36 -2.56 10.29
N ARG A 9 -22.19 -3.33 11.39
CA ARG A 9 -22.72 -4.70 11.55
C ARG A 9 -24.25 -4.78 11.39
N LYS A 10 -24.97 -3.72 11.78
CA LYS A 10 -26.44 -3.60 11.72
C LYS A 10 -26.97 -3.31 10.31
N LYS A 11 -26.20 -2.58 9.50
CA LYS A 11 -26.59 -2.16 8.15
C LYS A 11 -26.30 -3.26 7.12
N LEU A 12 -25.11 -3.88 7.24
CA LEU A 12 -24.65 -5.02 6.44
C LEU A 12 -25.59 -6.22 6.50
N LEU A 13 -25.94 -6.68 7.70
CA LEU A 13 -26.75 -7.88 7.87
C LEU A 13 -28.22 -7.61 7.49
N LYS A 14 -28.75 -6.40 7.73
CA LYS A 14 -30.11 -6.04 7.33
C LYS A 14 -30.26 -5.98 5.80
N LYS A 15 -29.32 -5.35 5.10
CA LYS A 15 -29.40 -5.16 3.65
C LYS A 15 -29.04 -6.42 2.85
N ALA A 16 -28.06 -7.21 3.32
CA ALA A 16 -27.71 -8.50 2.71
C ALA A 16 -28.87 -9.52 2.73
N LEU A 17 -29.82 -9.37 3.66
CA LEU A 17 -30.98 -10.24 3.80
C LEU A 17 -32.25 -9.66 3.15
N GLU A 18 -32.45 -8.32 3.15
CA GLU A 18 -33.46 -7.64 2.33
C GLU A 18 -33.23 -7.88 0.80
N ASP A 19 -31.98 -8.01 0.35
CA ASP A 19 -31.67 -8.30 -1.05
C ASP A 19 -31.63 -9.80 -1.39
N HIS A 20 -31.55 -10.68 -0.39
CA HIS A 20 -31.71 -12.13 -0.59
C HIS A 20 -33.17 -12.48 -0.93
N GLU A 21 -34.14 -11.77 -0.35
CA GLU A 21 -35.55 -11.81 -0.76
C GLU A 21 -35.74 -11.32 -2.21
N ASN A 22 -35.02 -10.26 -2.63
CA ASN A 22 -35.13 -9.70 -3.98
C ASN A 22 -34.45 -10.57 -5.05
N TYR A 23 -33.26 -11.11 -4.79
CA TYR A 23 -32.50 -11.95 -5.74
C TYR A 23 -33.26 -13.22 -6.10
N HIS A 24 -33.96 -13.83 -5.14
CA HIS A 24 -34.69 -15.06 -5.38
C HIS A 24 -36.19 -14.88 -5.66
N SER A 25 -36.74 -13.66 -5.66
CA SER A 25 -38.03 -13.43 -6.32
C SER A 25 -37.96 -13.72 -7.84
N SER A 26 -36.75 -13.80 -8.40
CA SER A 26 -36.45 -14.13 -9.81
C SER A 26 -36.16 -15.62 -10.09
N LEU A 27 -36.03 -16.46 -9.04
CA LEU A 27 -35.77 -17.91 -9.13
C LEU A 27 -36.65 -18.63 -8.11
N GLU A 28 -37.54 -19.53 -8.56
CA GLU A 28 -38.66 -20.17 -7.80
C GLU A 28 -38.35 -20.80 -6.40
N HIS A 29 -37.13 -20.71 -5.85
CA HIS A 29 -36.65 -21.45 -4.66
C HIS A 29 -36.03 -20.59 -3.53
N GLY A 30 -36.24 -19.26 -3.51
CA GLY A 30 -35.56 -18.34 -2.57
C GLY A 30 -35.75 -18.54 -1.07
N ALA A 31 -36.98 -18.83 -0.66
CA ALA A 31 -37.33 -18.92 0.75
C ALA A 31 -36.72 -20.15 1.46
N ASP A 32 -36.40 -21.20 0.70
CA ASP A 32 -35.82 -22.43 1.25
C ASP A 32 -34.31 -22.29 1.51
N VAL A 33 -33.59 -21.53 0.67
CA VAL A 33 -32.13 -21.33 0.78
C VAL A 33 -31.76 -20.37 1.91
N GLU A 34 -32.52 -19.29 2.13
CA GLU A 34 -32.33 -18.39 3.28
C GLU A 34 -32.51 -19.16 4.60
N LYS A 35 -33.56 -19.97 4.67
CA LYS A 35 -33.84 -20.83 5.82
C LYS A 35 -32.75 -21.87 6.03
N GLU A 36 -32.21 -22.47 4.96
CA GLU A 36 -31.10 -23.41 5.01
C GLU A 36 -29.80 -22.73 5.50
N TYR A 37 -29.51 -21.52 5.04
CA TYR A 37 -28.34 -20.74 5.47
C TYR A 37 -28.44 -20.29 6.92
N LEU A 38 -29.58 -19.72 7.33
CA LEU A 38 -29.83 -19.32 8.73
C LEU A 38 -29.81 -20.54 9.67
N ASN A 39 -30.43 -21.66 9.27
CA ASN A 39 -30.39 -22.91 10.02
C ASN A 39 -28.96 -23.47 10.14
N LYS A 40 -28.13 -23.36 9.08
CA LYS A 40 -26.72 -23.79 9.12
C LYS A 40 -25.95 -23.13 10.27
N TYR A 41 -26.22 -21.86 10.53
CA TYR A 41 -25.59 -21.09 11.61
C TYR A 41 -26.41 -21.03 12.91
N GLY A 42 -27.56 -21.70 12.98
CA GLY A 42 -28.38 -21.84 14.19
C GLY A 42 -29.32 -20.66 14.47
N PHE A 43 -29.70 -19.91 13.44
CA PHE A 43 -30.69 -18.82 13.54
C PHE A 43 -32.03 -19.28 12.95
N ASN A 44 -33.13 -19.02 13.65
CA ASN A 44 -34.48 -19.33 13.16
C ASN A 44 -35.00 -18.21 12.26
N THR A 45 -34.60 -16.96 12.54
CA THR A 45 -34.98 -15.78 11.78
C THR A 45 -33.79 -14.84 11.59
N LEU A 46 -33.93 -13.94 10.62
CA LEU A 46 -33.04 -12.82 10.40
C LEU A 46 -32.94 -11.89 11.63
N GLU A 47 -34.06 -11.58 12.27
CA GLU A 47 -34.07 -10.76 13.48
C GLU A 47 -33.21 -11.37 14.60
N ASP A 48 -33.25 -12.70 14.77
CA ASP A 48 -32.42 -13.40 15.77
C ASP A 48 -30.92 -13.24 15.48
N ALA A 49 -30.53 -13.32 14.20
CA ALA A 49 -29.15 -13.12 13.77
C ALA A 49 -28.67 -11.68 13.99
N LEU A 50 -29.53 -10.72 13.71
CA LEU A 50 -29.29 -9.29 13.94
C LEU A 50 -29.20 -8.95 15.42
N GLU A 51 -30.01 -9.57 16.28
CA GLU A 51 -30.01 -9.34 17.72
C GLU A 51 -28.80 -10.00 18.41
N TRP A 52 -28.43 -11.20 17.98
CA TRP A 52 -27.17 -11.85 18.37
C TRP A 52 -25.95 -10.98 18.04
N ALA A 53 -25.90 -10.42 16.84
CA ALA A 53 -24.83 -9.54 16.40
C ALA A 53 -24.71 -8.22 17.21
N LYS A 54 -25.80 -7.78 17.87
CA LYS A 54 -25.84 -6.57 18.72
C LYS A 54 -25.39 -6.84 20.16
N THR A 55 -25.35 -8.10 20.60
CA THR A 55 -25.13 -8.44 22.01
C THR A 55 -23.64 -8.43 22.36
N PRO A 56 -23.18 -7.67 23.37
CA PRO A 56 -21.79 -7.70 23.82
C PRO A 56 -21.39 -9.10 24.26
N VAL A 57 -20.21 -9.57 23.83
CA VAL A 57 -19.73 -10.92 24.10
C VAL A 57 -19.76 -11.29 25.58
N SER A 58 -19.54 -10.34 26.49
CA SER A 58 -19.63 -10.55 27.94
C SER A 58 -21.00 -11.00 28.44
N LYS A 59 -22.07 -10.80 27.65
CA LYS A 59 -23.44 -11.20 27.95
C LYS A 59 -23.84 -12.55 27.35
N ASN A 60 -23.09 -13.08 26.37
CA ASN A 60 -23.37 -14.38 25.75
C ASN A 60 -22.74 -15.56 26.49
N PHE A 61 -21.79 -15.30 27.40
CA PHE A 61 -21.25 -16.34 28.26
C PHE A 61 -22.19 -16.58 29.45
N ASP A 62 -22.76 -17.79 29.51
CA ASP A 62 -23.48 -18.25 30.70
C ASP A 62 -22.49 -18.38 31.88
N HIS A 63 -22.55 -17.40 32.77
CA HIS A 63 -21.70 -17.35 33.96
C HIS A 63 -22.01 -18.48 34.95
N THR A 64 -23.13 -19.20 34.80
CA THR A 64 -23.60 -20.22 35.73
C THR A 64 -23.02 -21.63 35.50
N GLN A 65 -22.39 -21.90 34.35
CA GLN A 65 -21.75 -23.21 34.11
C GLN A 65 -20.31 -23.27 34.66
N ASP A 66 -20.01 -24.29 35.46
CA ASP A 66 -18.75 -24.49 36.20
C ASP A 66 -17.67 -25.24 35.37
N ARG A 67 -17.73 -25.15 34.03
CA ARG A 67 -16.75 -25.80 33.14
C ARG A 67 -15.60 -24.84 32.82
N ALA A 68 -14.37 -25.36 32.81
CA ALA A 68 -13.21 -24.62 32.31
C ALA A 68 -13.44 -24.25 30.84
N LEU A 69 -13.21 -22.99 30.49
CA LEU A 69 -13.36 -22.51 29.11
C LEU A 69 -12.22 -23.05 28.25
N GLU A 70 -12.54 -23.74 27.17
CA GLU A 70 -11.57 -24.08 26.11
C GLU A 70 -11.68 -23.00 25.03
N ILE A 71 -10.57 -22.31 24.74
CA ILE A 71 -10.52 -21.24 23.73
C ILE A 71 -9.48 -21.62 22.68
N LEU A 72 -9.90 -21.72 21.43
CA LEU A 72 -9.00 -21.86 20.28
C LEU A 72 -8.81 -20.50 19.60
N ILE A 73 -7.56 -20.07 19.47
CA ILE A 73 -7.14 -18.88 18.72
C ILE A 73 -6.43 -19.39 17.46
N ILE A 74 -6.89 -18.94 16.30
CA ILE A 74 -6.29 -19.29 15.01
C ILE A 74 -5.72 -18.01 14.40
N THR A 75 -4.46 -18.05 13.98
CA THR A 75 -3.81 -16.97 13.25
C THR A 75 -3.54 -17.38 11.80
N GLU A 76 -3.22 -16.42 10.94
CA GLU A 76 -2.91 -16.70 9.53
C GLU A 76 -1.57 -17.44 9.35
N LYS A 77 -0.54 -17.04 10.11
CA LYS A 77 0.83 -17.59 10.05
C LYS A 77 1.35 -18.08 11.39
N GLY A 78 2.22 -19.10 11.38
CA GLY A 78 2.79 -19.69 12.59
C GLY A 78 3.66 -18.73 13.43
N THR A 79 4.31 -17.75 12.80
CA THR A 79 5.08 -16.70 13.49
C THR A 79 4.18 -15.83 14.37
N MET A 80 2.99 -15.46 13.89
CA MET A 80 1.98 -14.73 14.66
C MET A 80 1.40 -15.57 15.79
N ALA A 81 1.08 -16.85 15.54
CA ALA A 81 0.60 -17.77 16.58
C ALA A 81 1.55 -17.81 17.79
N ARG A 82 2.86 -17.89 17.52
CA ARG A 82 3.92 -17.87 18.55
C ARG A 82 3.91 -16.58 19.35
N GLU A 83 3.82 -15.44 18.68
CA GLU A 83 3.90 -14.13 19.32
C GLU A 83 2.65 -13.83 20.15
N VAL A 84 1.46 -14.18 19.63
CA VAL A 84 0.19 -14.12 20.36
C VAL A 84 0.26 -14.99 21.62
N ALA A 85 0.75 -16.23 21.51
CA ALA A 85 0.94 -17.10 22.67
C ALA A 85 1.95 -16.51 23.67
N ARG A 86 3.05 -15.92 23.20
CA ARG A 86 4.05 -15.26 24.04
C ARG A 86 3.47 -14.09 24.82
N LEU A 87 2.75 -13.18 24.17
CA LEU A 87 2.14 -12.01 24.80
C LEU A 87 1.01 -12.41 25.75
N LEU A 88 0.14 -13.33 25.32
CA LEU A 88 -1.00 -13.73 26.13
C LEU A 88 -0.60 -14.61 27.32
N SER A 89 0.48 -15.35 27.26
CA SER A 89 0.92 -16.17 28.40
C SER A 89 1.98 -15.49 29.28
N ASN A 90 2.44 -14.29 28.93
CA ASN A 90 3.69 -13.71 29.47
C ASN A 90 4.88 -14.70 29.32
N ASN A 91 5.02 -15.25 28.12
CA ASN A 91 6.04 -16.24 27.73
C ASN A 91 5.99 -17.57 28.53
N ARG A 92 4.82 -17.94 29.04
CA ARG A 92 4.57 -19.18 29.80
C ARG A 92 3.56 -20.07 29.07
N TYR A 93 3.97 -20.61 27.93
CA TYR A 93 3.18 -21.52 27.12
C TYR A 93 3.90 -22.85 26.87
N TYR A 94 3.14 -23.92 26.69
CA TYR A 94 3.62 -25.19 26.18
C TYR A 94 3.61 -25.17 24.65
N ARG A 95 4.72 -25.55 24.02
CA ARG A 95 4.82 -25.70 22.57
C ARG A 95 4.80 -27.18 22.21
N LYS A 96 3.91 -27.60 21.30
CA LYS A 96 3.87 -28.96 20.75
C LYS A 96 3.89 -28.91 19.21
N PRO A 97 4.71 -29.74 18.54
CA PRO A 97 4.68 -29.83 17.07
C PRO A 97 3.35 -30.44 16.59
N TYR A 98 2.92 -30.07 15.39
CA TYR A 98 1.86 -30.81 14.70
C TYR A 98 2.30 -32.26 14.49
N MET A 99 1.51 -33.23 14.96
CA MET A 99 1.64 -34.64 14.59
C MET A 99 0.43 -35.01 13.72
N LEU A 100 0.48 -34.72 12.42
CA LEU A 100 -0.46 -35.26 11.45
C LEU A 100 0.31 -36.03 10.38
N LEU A 101 -0.24 -37.18 10.00
CA LEU A 101 0.30 -38.10 9.01
C LEU A 101 0.38 -37.42 7.64
N ASN A 102 1.58 -37.43 7.03
CA ASN A 102 1.82 -37.30 5.59
C ASN A 102 1.52 -35.97 4.88
N GLN A 103 1.75 -34.81 5.51
CA GLN A 103 1.98 -33.57 4.75
C GLN A 103 3.11 -32.78 5.40
N ASP A 104 4.14 -32.44 4.61
CA ASP A 104 5.30 -31.63 5.00
C ASP A 104 4.84 -30.21 5.37
N ARG A 105 4.38 -30.02 6.62
CA ARG A 105 4.27 -28.70 7.25
C ARG A 105 5.37 -28.56 8.31
N ASP A 106 6.61 -28.62 7.85
CA ASP A 106 7.77 -28.43 8.71
C ASP A 106 7.68 -27.05 9.39
N ASN A 107 7.82 -27.04 10.72
CA ASN A 107 7.83 -25.86 11.61
C ASN A 107 6.49 -25.27 12.09
N GLU A 108 5.35 -25.96 11.93
CA GLU A 108 4.08 -25.53 12.53
C GLU A 108 3.84 -26.14 13.93
N TYR A 109 3.41 -25.31 14.89
CA TYR A 109 3.25 -25.69 16.30
C TYR A 109 1.89 -25.25 16.85
N TYR A 110 1.37 -26.02 17.80
CA TYR A 110 0.31 -25.58 18.70
C TYR A 110 0.94 -25.03 20.00
N TYR A 111 0.39 -23.93 20.48
CA TYR A 111 0.77 -23.30 21.75
C TYR A 111 -0.38 -23.41 22.75
N HIS A 112 -0.10 -23.84 23.98
CA HIS A 112 -1.12 -24.03 25.00
C HIS A 112 -0.74 -23.35 26.32
N PHE A 113 -1.68 -22.62 26.92
CA PHE A 113 -1.50 -22.02 28.24
C PHE A 113 -2.84 -21.78 28.94
N LYS A 114 -2.79 -21.57 30.26
CA LYS A 114 -3.96 -21.21 31.07
C LYS A 114 -3.95 -19.72 31.38
N ARG A 115 -5.07 -19.02 31.15
CA ARG A 115 -5.23 -17.59 31.51
C ARG A 115 -6.63 -17.32 32.04
N LYS A 116 -6.74 -16.36 32.96
CA LYS A 116 -8.05 -15.84 33.39
C LYS A 116 -8.62 -14.93 32.30
N MET A 117 -9.74 -15.32 31.71
CA MET A 117 -10.51 -14.57 30.70
C MET A 117 -11.93 -14.38 31.23
N TYR A 118 -12.45 -13.16 31.16
CA TYR A 118 -13.83 -12.86 31.60
C TYR A 118 -14.18 -13.37 33.02
N GLY A 119 -13.21 -13.36 33.94
CA GLY A 119 -13.42 -13.80 35.33
C GLY A 119 -13.21 -15.30 35.60
N LYS A 120 -13.08 -16.15 34.58
CA LYS A 120 -12.87 -17.61 34.70
C LYS A 120 -11.51 -18.04 34.14
N PHE A 121 -10.98 -19.18 34.60
CA PHE A 121 -9.78 -19.77 34.00
C PHE A 121 -10.15 -20.47 32.69
N ALA A 122 -9.45 -20.11 31.62
CA ALA A 122 -9.56 -20.71 30.30
C ALA A 122 -8.27 -21.44 29.92
N ASN A 123 -8.41 -22.62 29.33
CA ASN A 123 -7.37 -23.29 28.56
C ASN A 123 -7.36 -22.66 27.17
N ILE A 124 -6.25 -22.04 26.79
CA ILE A 124 -6.11 -21.34 25.52
C ILE A 124 -5.15 -22.13 24.64
N TRP A 125 -5.63 -22.49 23.47
CA TRP A 125 -4.88 -23.12 22.38
C TRP A 125 -4.68 -22.07 21.28
N VAL A 126 -3.45 -21.90 20.80
CA VAL A 126 -3.13 -21.00 19.69
C VAL A 126 -2.51 -21.82 18.57
N THR A 127 -3.03 -21.68 17.36
CA THR A 127 -2.56 -22.36 16.15
C THR A 127 -2.64 -21.46 14.93
N THR A 128 -2.27 -21.98 13.75
CA THR A 128 -2.23 -21.28 12.47
C THR A 128 -3.00 -22.03 11.38
N THR A 129 -3.54 -21.31 10.37
CA THR A 129 -4.07 -21.95 9.14
C THR A 129 -3.01 -22.18 8.07
N ALA A 130 -1.99 -21.31 8.03
CA ALA A 130 -0.99 -21.22 6.95
C ALA A 130 -1.59 -20.68 5.63
N GLY A 131 -2.51 -19.72 5.71
CA GLY A 131 -3.24 -19.19 4.55
C GLY A 131 -4.67 -19.75 4.43
N HIS A 132 -5.20 -19.77 3.20
CA HIS A 132 -6.54 -20.31 2.89
C HIS A 132 -6.61 -21.82 3.08
N LEU A 133 -7.72 -22.30 3.64
CA LEU A 133 -8.06 -23.70 3.86
C LEU A 133 -8.84 -24.31 2.67
N LYS A 134 -9.43 -23.48 1.81
CA LYS A 134 -10.16 -23.92 0.60
C LYS A 134 -9.59 -23.24 -0.64
N THR A 135 -9.19 -24.03 -1.63
CA THR A 135 -8.98 -23.58 -3.01
C THR A 135 -10.34 -23.53 -3.71
N GLN A 136 -10.74 -22.38 -4.26
CA GLN A 136 -11.92 -22.32 -5.12
C GLN A 136 -11.53 -22.77 -6.52
N VAL A 137 -11.87 -24.01 -6.86
CA VAL A 137 -11.79 -24.54 -8.23
C VAL A 137 -13.20 -24.49 -8.82
N ILE A 138 -13.39 -23.75 -9.90
CA ILE A 138 -14.59 -23.84 -10.72
C ILE A 138 -14.25 -24.82 -11.85
N ASP A 139 -14.89 -25.99 -11.85
CA ASP A 139 -14.91 -27.06 -12.85
C ASP A 139 -13.63 -27.34 -13.68
N GLU A 140 -13.17 -28.58 -13.58
CA GLU A 140 -12.05 -29.23 -14.27
C GLU A 140 -11.70 -28.66 -15.67
N GLU A 141 -10.75 -27.71 -15.74
CA GLU A 141 -9.71 -27.66 -16.79
C GLU A 141 -8.61 -26.59 -16.62
N ASP A 142 -8.67 -25.66 -15.67
CA ASP A 142 -7.62 -24.62 -15.52
C ASP A 142 -7.10 -24.51 -14.06
N ASP A 143 -5.90 -25.04 -13.82
CA ASP A 143 -5.11 -24.85 -12.59
C ASP A 143 -4.42 -23.48 -12.60
N GLU A 144 -5.05 -22.42 -12.07
CA GLU A 144 -4.33 -21.22 -11.63
C GLU A 144 -4.80 -20.78 -10.23
N GLU A 145 -3.85 -20.77 -9.27
CA GLU A 145 -4.02 -20.20 -7.94
C GLU A 145 -4.06 -18.66 -8.03
N TYR A 146 -5.19 -18.06 -7.67
CA TYR A 146 -5.28 -16.63 -7.37
C TYR A 146 -5.78 -16.44 -5.93
N ILE A 147 -4.98 -15.73 -5.12
CA ILE A 147 -5.29 -15.38 -3.74
C ILE A 147 -5.37 -13.85 -3.68
N GLN A 148 -6.50 -13.29 -3.25
CA GLN A 148 -6.51 -11.99 -2.58
C GLN A 148 -7.75 -11.75 -1.70
N GLU A 149 -7.52 -10.93 -0.66
CA GLU A 149 -8.24 -10.70 0.61
C GLU A 149 -8.22 -11.83 1.66
N GLU A 150 -7.11 -11.89 2.40
CA GLU A 150 -6.67 -13.07 3.14
C GLU A 150 -7.28 -13.22 4.56
N GLY A 151 -7.25 -12.20 5.43
CA GLY A 151 -7.47 -12.42 6.88
C GLY A 151 -8.88 -12.88 7.29
N GLU A 152 -9.93 -12.17 6.84
CA GLU A 152 -11.29 -12.45 7.29
C GLU A 152 -11.95 -13.61 6.53
N ALA A 153 -11.61 -13.80 5.25
CA ALA A 153 -12.04 -14.92 4.43
C ALA A 153 -11.50 -16.25 5.00
N ILE A 154 -10.21 -16.31 5.34
CA ILE A 154 -9.59 -17.43 6.06
C ILE A 154 -10.34 -17.69 7.38
N GLY A 155 -10.72 -16.63 8.11
CA GLY A 155 -11.51 -16.74 9.33
C GLY A 155 -12.86 -17.42 9.14
N PHE A 156 -13.56 -17.20 8.02
CA PHE A 156 -14.78 -17.94 7.70
C PHE A 156 -14.53 -19.35 7.24
N GLU A 157 -13.48 -19.60 6.46
CA GLU A 157 -13.12 -20.96 6.08
C GLU A 157 -12.85 -21.82 7.32
N CYS A 158 -12.19 -21.24 8.34
CA CYS A 158 -12.02 -21.88 9.65
C CYS A 158 -13.37 -22.19 10.29
N ILE A 159 -14.29 -21.22 10.27
CA ILE A 159 -15.62 -21.38 10.86
C ILE A 159 -16.41 -22.46 10.12
N ASP A 160 -16.44 -22.44 8.79
CA ASP A 160 -17.08 -23.47 7.96
C ASP A 160 -16.46 -24.85 8.19
N TYR A 161 -15.14 -24.95 8.38
CA TYR A 161 -14.45 -26.20 8.65
C TYR A 161 -14.76 -26.74 10.06
N LEU A 162 -14.85 -25.87 11.06
CA LEU A 162 -15.05 -26.23 12.47
C LEU A 162 -16.53 -26.39 12.84
N LEU A 163 -17.45 -25.68 12.16
CA LEU A 163 -18.89 -25.67 12.42
C LEU A 163 -19.53 -27.07 12.51
N PRO A 164 -19.21 -28.02 11.61
CA PRO A 164 -19.74 -29.38 11.70
C PRO A 164 -19.31 -30.13 12.97
N SER A 165 -18.18 -29.75 13.57
CA SER A 165 -17.57 -30.42 14.74
C SER A 165 -18.02 -29.84 16.08
N ILE A 166 -18.80 -28.75 16.08
CA ILE A 166 -19.26 -28.09 17.32
C ILE A 166 -20.65 -28.60 17.68
N ASN A 167 -20.71 -29.39 18.77
CA ASN A 167 -21.95 -29.79 19.41
C ASN A 167 -22.45 -28.67 20.33
N VAL A 168 -23.44 -27.90 19.88
CA VAL A 168 -24.19 -26.95 20.72
C VAL A 168 -25.52 -27.59 21.12
N PRO A 169 -25.99 -27.44 22.37
CA PRO A 169 -27.31 -27.93 22.77
C PRO A 169 -28.43 -27.37 21.87
N PRO A 170 -29.59 -28.05 21.74
CA PRO A 170 -30.63 -27.74 20.76
C PRO A 170 -31.23 -26.32 20.81
N SER A 171 -30.99 -25.59 21.90
CA SER A 171 -31.46 -24.22 22.14
C SER A 171 -30.35 -23.17 22.07
N GLY A 172 -29.11 -23.56 21.75
CA GLY A 172 -27.95 -22.67 21.70
C GLY A 172 -27.50 -22.38 20.28
N ASN A 173 -27.02 -21.17 20.05
CA ASN A 173 -26.54 -20.72 18.76
C ASN A 173 -25.13 -21.24 18.49
N LYS A 174 -24.88 -21.86 17.32
CA LYS A 174 -23.56 -22.37 16.93
C LYS A 174 -22.51 -21.27 16.81
N MET A 175 -22.92 -20.05 16.48
CA MET A 175 -22.03 -18.89 16.42
C MET A 175 -21.57 -18.40 17.80
N ASP A 176 -22.25 -18.72 18.90
CA ASP A 176 -21.78 -18.36 20.26
C ASP A 176 -20.45 -19.05 20.61
N ALA A 177 -20.13 -20.17 19.95
CA ALA A 177 -18.85 -20.86 20.09
C ALA A 177 -17.69 -20.16 19.36
N PHE A 178 -17.97 -19.19 18.48
CA PHE A 178 -16.97 -18.48 17.69
C PHE A 178 -16.86 -17.02 18.11
N TYR A 179 -15.75 -16.67 18.76
CA TYR A 179 -15.40 -15.27 19.02
C TYR A 179 -14.66 -14.67 17.82
N ARG A 180 -15.24 -13.63 17.20
CA ARG A 180 -14.54 -12.78 16.23
C ARG A 180 -14.17 -11.44 16.87
N GLY A 181 -12.88 -11.12 16.88
CA GLY A 181 -12.45 -9.73 16.90
C GLY A 181 -12.29 -9.26 15.45
N GLY A 182 -13.33 -8.67 14.85
CA GLY A 182 -13.28 -8.19 13.45
C GLY A 182 -14.60 -8.41 12.70
N GLY A 183 -14.97 -7.44 11.86
CA GLY A 183 -16.31 -7.28 11.28
C GLY A 183 -16.48 -8.02 9.95
N ALA A 184 -17.01 -9.23 9.99
CA ALA A 184 -16.66 -10.20 8.95
C ALA A 184 -17.64 -10.40 7.77
N MET A 185 -18.93 -10.05 7.88
CA MET A 185 -19.89 -10.46 6.83
C MET A 185 -19.77 -9.65 5.52
N GLY A 186 -19.27 -8.41 5.55
CA GLY A 186 -19.07 -7.58 4.36
C GLY A 186 -17.86 -8.02 3.53
N ILE A 187 -16.77 -8.42 4.20
CA ILE A 187 -15.49 -8.78 3.58
C ILE A 187 -15.55 -10.16 2.91
N LEU A 188 -16.42 -11.08 3.36
CA LEU A 188 -16.64 -12.34 2.64
C LEU A 188 -17.39 -12.16 1.30
N ALA A 189 -18.30 -11.19 1.23
CA ALA A 189 -19.00 -10.87 -0.01
C ALA A 189 -18.07 -10.14 -0.98
N LEU A 190 -17.19 -9.28 -0.46
CA LEU A 190 -16.08 -8.62 -1.15
C LEU A 190 -15.10 -9.62 -1.79
N SER A 191 -14.48 -10.50 -1.00
CA SER A 191 -13.50 -11.47 -1.51
C SER A 191 -14.12 -12.43 -2.51
N ARG A 192 -15.36 -12.89 -2.29
CA ARG A 192 -16.09 -13.69 -3.27
C ARG A 192 -16.44 -12.91 -4.54
N PHE A 193 -16.68 -11.60 -4.46
CA PHE A 193 -16.98 -10.76 -5.63
C PHE A 193 -15.73 -10.43 -6.44
N GLU A 194 -14.61 -10.10 -5.81
CA GLU A 194 -13.32 -9.95 -6.49
C GLU A 194 -12.95 -11.24 -7.22
N ILE A 195 -13.01 -12.38 -6.51
CA ILE A 195 -12.78 -13.71 -7.10
C ILE A 195 -13.76 -13.96 -8.24
N THR A 196 -15.07 -13.75 -8.06
CA THR A 196 -16.07 -14.04 -9.09
C THR A 196 -15.95 -13.09 -10.29
N PHE A 197 -15.60 -11.82 -10.11
CA PHE A 197 -15.46 -10.84 -11.19
C PHE A 197 -14.15 -11.01 -11.97
N ASP A 198 -13.04 -11.28 -11.28
CA ASP A 198 -11.77 -11.67 -11.90
C ASP A 198 -11.93 -13.00 -12.67
N LEU A 199 -12.77 -13.92 -12.16
CA LEU A 199 -13.14 -15.17 -12.81
C LEU A 199 -14.28 -15.07 -13.83
N LEU A 200 -15.01 -13.94 -13.93
CA LEU A 200 -16.09 -13.70 -14.91
C LEU A 200 -15.47 -13.03 -16.13
N PRO A 201 -15.00 -13.78 -17.14
CA PRO A 201 -14.19 -13.16 -18.14
C PRO A 201 -15.10 -12.63 -19.25
N PRO A 202 -14.87 -11.41 -19.76
CA PRO A 202 -15.07 -11.14 -21.18
C PRO A 202 -14.41 -12.23 -22.04
N ALA A 203 -13.31 -12.83 -21.57
CA ALA A 203 -12.62 -13.95 -22.19
C ALA A 203 -13.51 -15.21 -22.39
N ALA A 204 -14.57 -15.47 -21.62
CA ALA A 204 -15.48 -16.59 -21.91
C ALA A 204 -16.26 -16.38 -23.22
N LYS A 205 -16.56 -15.11 -23.54
CA LYS A 205 -17.22 -14.71 -24.80
C LYS A 205 -16.25 -14.70 -25.99
N TYR A 206 -14.96 -14.49 -25.75
CA TYR A 206 -13.91 -14.48 -26.79
C TYR A 206 -13.20 -15.83 -27.00
N ARG A 207 -13.12 -16.69 -25.96
CA ARG A 207 -12.72 -18.11 -26.06
C ARG A 207 -13.57 -18.83 -27.11
N LYS A 208 -14.88 -18.49 -27.19
CA LYS A 208 -15.83 -19.03 -28.18
C LYS A 208 -15.65 -18.49 -29.61
N LYS A 209 -14.85 -17.46 -29.86
CA LYS A 209 -14.74 -16.80 -31.18
C LYS A 209 -13.45 -17.10 -31.96
N GLU A 210 -12.51 -17.90 -31.45
CA GLU A 210 -11.26 -18.30 -32.13
C GLU A 210 -10.44 -17.15 -32.76
N LEU A 211 -10.59 -15.91 -32.27
CA LEU A 211 -9.91 -14.74 -32.85
C LEU A 211 -8.40 -14.66 -32.50
N LEU A 212 -7.93 -15.50 -31.57
CA LEU A 212 -6.57 -15.45 -31.03
C LEU A 212 -6.01 -16.87 -30.79
N PRO A 213 -4.69 -17.10 -30.91
CA PRO A 213 -4.07 -18.40 -30.68
C PRO A 213 -4.33 -18.95 -29.28
N LYS A 214 -4.54 -20.26 -29.12
CA LYS A 214 -4.87 -20.90 -27.83
C LYS A 214 -3.86 -20.59 -26.71
N LYS A 215 -2.55 -20.63 -27.01
CA LYS A 215 -1.45 -20.22 -26.09
C LYS A 215 -1.48 -18.74 -25.68
N PHE A 216 -2.10 -17.88 -26.48
CA PHE A 216 -2.27 -16.47 -26.19
C PHE A 216 -3.49 -16.24 -25.29
N ILE A 217 -4.57 -17.01 -25.50
CA ILE A 217 -5.79 -17.01 -24.70
C ILE A 217 -5.53 -17.57 -23.28
N GLU A 218 -4.72 -18.62 -23.16
CA GLU A 218 -4.31 -19.20 -21.86
C GLU A 218 -3.53 -18.21 -20.99
N LYS A 219 -2.80 -17.25 -21.58
CA LYS A 219 -2.08 -16.18 -20.86
C LYS A 219 -2.88 -14.88 -20.72
N LEU A 220 -4.12 -14.88 -21.20
CA LEU A 220 -5.02 -13.74 -21.26
C LEU A 220 -6.07 -13.78 -20.16
N SER A 221 -5.78 -14.48 -19.05
CA SER A 221 -6.50 -14.36 -17.78
C SER A 221 -6.73 -12.86 -17.55
N PHE A 222 -7.98 -12.42 -17.69
CA PHE A 222 -8.28 -10.99 -17.64
C PHE A 222 -7.96 -10.53 -16.23
N TYR A 223 -6.94 -9.69 -16.12
CA TYR A 223 -6.49 -9.15 -14.85
C TYR A 223 -6.90 -7.68 -14.80
N PRO A 224 -8.07 -7.30 -14.26
CA PRO A 224 -8.68 -6.00 -14.56
C PRO A 224 -7.77 -4.83 -14.18
N CYS A 225 -7.25 -4.84 -12.94
CA CYS A 225 -6.36 -3.78 -12.47
C CYS A 225 -4.98 -3.85 -13.14
N GLY A 226 -4.34 -5.02 -13.21
CA GLY A 226 -3.01 -5.07 -13.83
C GLY A 226 -3.03 -4.89 -15.35
N THR A 227 -4.14 -5.16 -16.06
CA THR A 227 -4.28 -4.80 -17.48
C THR A 227 -4.27 -3.28 -17.65
N ILE A 228 -4.92 -2.54 -16.75
CA ILE A 228 -4.83 -1.07 -16.69
C ILE A 228 -3.39 -0.65 -16.42
N CYS A 229 -2.70 -1.28 -15.47
CA CYS A 229 -1.30 -0.96 -15.18
C CYS A 229 -0.37 -1.24 -16.38
N VAL A 230 -0.56 -2.35 -17.10
CA VAL A 230 0.15 -2.63 -18.36
C VAL A 230 -0.14 -1.53 -19.39
N LYS A 231 -1.40 -1.11 -19.53
CA LYS A 231 -1.77 -0.02 -20.46
C LYS A 231 -1.08 1.30 -20.10
N LEU A 232 -1.06 1.69 -18.82
CA LEU A 232 -0.39 2.91 -18.35
C LEU A 232 1.12 2.90 -18.68
N VAL A 233 1.77 1.75 -18.46
CA VAL A 233 3.18 1.55 -18.80
C VAL A 233 3.41 1.60 -20.32
N VAL A 234 2.56 0.94 -21.10
CA VAL A 234 2.63 0.94 -22.57
C VAL A 234 2.40 2.33 -23.14
N ASP A 235 1.45 3.09 -22.61
CA ASP A 235 1.14 4.44 -23.07
C ASP A 235 2.34 5.37 -22.89
N ARG A 236 2.99 5.31 -21.73
CA ARG A 236 4.22 6.06 -21.48
C ARG A 236 5.35 5.61 -22.41
N TYR A 237 5.47 4.32 -22.68
CA TYR A 237 6.46 3.79 -23.61
C TYR A 237 6.21 4.28 -25.04
N GLU A 238 4.98 4.18 -25.56
CA GLU A 238 4.61 4.65 -26.89
C GLU A 238 4.76 6.17 -27.01
N GLU A 239 4.42 6.94 -25.96
CA GLU A 239 4.69 8.37 -25.90
C GLU A 239 6.18 8.66 -26.07
N VAL A 240 7.05 7.92 -25.37
CA VAL A 240 8.52 8.07 -25.50
C VAL A 240 9.01 7.69 -26.89
N GLN A 241 8.52 6.58 -27.46
CA GLN A 241 8.96 6.11 -28.79
C GLN A 241 8.49 7.02 -29.94
N ASN A 242 7.27 7.56 -29.84
CA ASN A 242 6.66 8.39 -30.88
C ASN A 242 6.97 9.88 -30.72
N SER A 243 7.66 10.27 -29.64
CA SER A 243 8.05 11.65 -29.41
C SER A 243 9.19 12.08 -30.33
N ASP A 244 9.05 13.28 -30.92
CA ASP A 244 10.16 13.93 -31.58
C ASP A 244 11.33 14.17 -30.60
N LYS A 245 12.55 13.95 -31.08
CA LYS A 245 13.77 14.25 -30.32
C LYS A 245 13.84 15.74 -30.01
N GLN A 246 13.94 16.06 -28.73
CA GLN A 246 14.08 17.42 -28.24
C GLN A 246 15.50 17.66 -27.73
N TYR A 247 15.97 18.90 -27.84
CA TYR A 247 17.30 19.31 -27.43
C TYR A 247 17.21 20.52 -26.50
N CYS A 248 18.14 20.64 -25.57
CA CYS A 248 18.32 21.79 -24.71
C CYS A 248 19.74 22.36 -24.85
N LEU A 249 19.93 23.58 -24.36
CA LEU A 249 21.26 24.14 -24.14
C LEU A 249 21.73 23.72 -22.74
N GLU A 250 22.85 23.02 -22.63
CA GLU A 250 23.52 22.75 -21.36
C GLU A 250 24.59 23.81 -21.13
N PHE A 251 24.35 24.69 -20.16
CA PHE A 251 25.28 25.71 -19.71
C PHE A 251 26.17 25.17 -18.59
N GLU A 252 27.43 25.59 -18.59
CA GLU A 252 28.38 25.47 -17.48
C GLU A 252 28.82 26.90 -17.13
N ILE A 253 28.37 27.45 -16.00
CA ILE A 253 28.73 28.81 -15.53
C ILE A 253 29.64 28.70 -14.32
N THR A 254 30.75 29.45 -14.30
CA THR A 254 31.67 29.48 -13.16
C THR A 254 31.32 30.62 -12.21
N ILE A 255 30.94 30.31 -10.97
CA ILE A 255 30.59 31.28 -9.92
C ILE A 255 31.45 31.02 -8.70
N HIS A 256 32.24 32.00 -8.26
CA HIS A 256 33.17 31.87 -7.12
C HIS A 256 34.11 30.65 -7.18
N GLY A 257 34.44 30.19 -8.39
CA GLY A 257 35.28 29.00 -8.62
C GLY A 257 34.54 27.67 -8.68
N GLU A 258 33.22 27.64 -8.43
CA GLU A 258 32.34 26.48 -8.62
C GLU A 258 31.77 26.49 -10.04
N ASN A 259 31.77 25.33 -10.71
CA ASN A 259 31.12 25.17 -12.01
C ASN A 259 29.71 24.63 -11.83
N ILE A 260 28.74 25.43 -12.26
CA ILE A 260 27.32 25.13 -12.17
C ILE A 260 26.82 24.70 -13.54
N VAL A 261 26.30 23.48 -13.63
CA VAL A 261 25.78 22.91 -14.88
C VAL A 261 24.26 22.86 -14.83
N PHE A 262 23.59 23.39 -15.86
CA PHE A 262 22.13 23.32 -15.97
C PHE A 262 21.66 23.33 -17.42
N SER A 263 20.48 22.76 -17.64
CA SER A 263 19.82 22.73 -18.94
C SER A 263 18.81 23.87 -19.07
N PHE A 264 18.74 24.48 -20.25
CA PHE A 264 17.83 25.58 -20.56
C PHE A 264 17.12 25.37 -21.90
N GLY A 265 15.81 25.60 -21.90
CA GLY A 265 14.95 25.57 -23.08
C GLY A 265 14.70 24.19 -23.66
N VAL A 266 13.74 24.13 -24.59
CA VAL A 266 13.39 22.94 -25.36
C VAL A 266 13.31 23.37 -26.82
N TYR A 267 14.14 22.75 -27.66
CA TYR A 267 14.37 23.16 -29.04
C TYR A 267 14.39 21.94 -29.97
N THR A 268 14.21 22.17 -31.27
CA THR A 268 14.64 21.21 -32.28
C THR A 268 16.17 21.15 -32.34
N LYS A 269 16.72 20.07 -32.91
CA LYS A 269 18.18 19.92 -33.08
C LYS A 269 18.83 21.13 -33.76
N ASN A 270 18.25 21.58 -34.88
CA ASN A 270 18.80 22.67 -35.68
C ASN A 270 18.75 24.02 -34.93
N GLU A 271 17.68 24.27 -34.18
CA GLU A 271 17.57 25.49 -33.36
C GLU A 271 18.60 25.49 -32.23
N ALA A 272 18.72 24.38 -31.50
CA ALA A 272 19.71 24.23 -30.43
C ALA A 272 21.13 24.43 -30.95
N GLU A 273 21.48 23.81 -32.07
CA GLU A 273 22.82 23.92 -32.67
C GLU A 273 23.13 25.34 -33.15
N ARG A 274 22.16 26.02 -33.79
CA ARG A 274 22.32 27.42 -34.22
C ARG A 274 22.51 28.37 -33.04
N LEU A 275 21.69 28.23 -32.00
CA LEU A 275 21.82 29.02 -30.77
C LEU A 275 23.17 28.75 -30.09
N CYS A 276 23.54 27.48 -29.91
CA CYS A 276 24.81 27.09 -29.32
C CYS A 276 26.02 27.67 -30.08
N GLN A 277 26.01 27.64 -31.42
CA GLN A 277 27.07 28.25 -32.24
C GLN A 277 27.12 29.78 -32.11
N LYS A 278 25.97 30.44 -32.01
CA LYS A 278 25.89 31.90 -31.76
C LYS A 278 26.52 32.25 -30.41
N LEU A 279 26.15 31.52 -29.36
CA LEU A 279 26.57 31.78 -27.98
C LEU A 279 28.05 31.45 -27.73
N ASN A 280 28.59 30.41 -28.35
CA ASN A 280 30.00 30.01 -28.21
C ASN A 280 31.02 31.03 -28.76
N LYS A 281 30.57 32.12 -29.39
CA LYS A 281 31.43 33.25 -29.76
C LYS A 281 31.82 34.11 -28.56
N PHE A 282 31.09 34.00 -27.45
CA PHE A 282 31.32 34.74 -26.22
C PHE A 282 31.98 33.85 -25.17
N LYS A 283 32.71 34.47 -24.25
CA LYS A 283 33.38 33.78 -23.12
C LYS A 283 32.74 34.06 -21.77
N TYR A 284 32.00 35.17 -21.68
CA TYR A 284 31.40 35.67 -20.45
C TYR A 284 29.93 36.00 -20.70
N CYS A 285 29.10 35.78 -19.68
CA CYS A 285 27.73 36.30 -19.61
C CYS A 285 27.66 37.39 -18.54
N GLU A 286 26.78 38.37 -18.73
CA GLU A 286 26.56 39.46 -17.75
C GLU A 286 25.28 39.17 -16.97
N VAL A 287 25.36 39.20 -15.64
CA VAL A 287 24.21 39.02 -14.76
C VAL A 287 23.37 40.30 -14.79
N ILE A 288 22.12 40.19 -15.23
CA ILE A 288 21.22 41.34 -15.37
C ILE A 288 20.20 41.43 -14.24
N GLU A 289 19.85 40.31 -13.61
CA GLU A 289 18.85 40.28 -12.55
C GLU A 289 19.11 39.10 -11.62
N VAL A 290 18.93 39.32 -10.32
CA VAL A 290 18.92 38.27 -9.31
C VAL A 290 17.66 38.46 -8.47
N THR A 291 16.79 37.45 -8.47
CA THR A 291 15.52 37.47 -7.74
C THR A 291 15.46 36.31 -6.77
N LYS A 292 14.78 36.54 -5.64
CA LYS A 292 14.44 35.52 -4.65
C LYS A 292 12.93 35.55 -4.46
N SER A 293 12.28 34.40 -4.63
CA SER A 293 10.85 34.28 -4.39
C SER A 293 10.55 34.44 -2.89
N GLU A 294 9.28 34.65 -2.57
CA GLU A 294 8.79 34.37 -1.22
C GLU A 294 9.05 32.90 -0.86
N ALA A 295 9.19 32.63 0.45
CA ALA A 295 9.40 31.29 0.94
C ALA A 295 8.17 30.43 0.63
N LEU A 296 8.39 29.36 -0.14
CA LEU A 296 7.43 28.30 -0.35
C LEU A 296 7.42 27.40 0.88
N LYS A 297 6.25 26.87 1.19
CA LYS A 297 6.02 26.07 2.39
C LYS A 297 5.43 24.71 2.02
N GLU A 298 6.14 23.65 2.37
CA GLU A 298 5.68 22.27 2.24
C GLU A 298 5.32 21.73 3.63
N GLN A 299 4.09 21.29 3.78
CA GLN A 299 3.58 20.86 5.09
C GLN A 299 4.25 19.57 5.55
N SER A 300 4.53 19.48 6.85
CA SER A 300 5.00 18.23 7.43
C SER A 300 3.96 17.13 7.26
N PRO A 301 4.40 15.91 6.94
CA PRO A 301 3.51 14.94 6.34
C PRO A 301 2.49 14.37 7.33
N ALA A 302 1.37 13.86 6.83
CA ALA A 302 0.41 13.09 7.63
C ALA A 302 0.95 11.68 7.96
N GLY A 303 0.16 10.86 8.65
CA GLY A 303 0.50 9.46 8.91
C GLY A 303 0.81 8.68 7.63
N LEU A 304 1.67 7.68 7.75
CA LEU A 304 2.14 6.89 6.63
C LEU A 304 1.08 5.85 6.24
N ASN A 305 0.69 5.81 4.96
CA ASN A 305 -0.15 4.75 4.38
C ASN A 305 0.73 3.79 3.55
N THR A 306 0.12 2.74 3.00
CA THR A 306 0.82 1.74 2.17
C THR A 306 1.38 2.33 0.87
N PHE A 307 0.63 3.21 0.20
CA PHE A 307 1.05 3.82 -1.07
C PHE A 307 2.30 4.67 -0.91
N GLU A 308 2.30 5.60 0.05
CA GLU A 308 3.44 6.46 0.37
C GLU A 308 4.65 5.64 0.81
N LEU A 309 4.45 4.59 1.60
CA LEU A 309 5.53 3.69 2.00
C LEU A 309 6.19 3.06 0.75
N LEU A 310 5.42 2.35 -0.07
CA LEU A 310 5.96 1.64 -1.24
C LEU A 310 6.58 2.59 -2.28
N LYS A 311 5.95 3.75 -2.51
CA LYS A 311 6.49 4.81 -3.39
C LYS A 311 7.84 5.30 -2.90
N PHE A 312 7.99 5.55 -1.60
CA PHE A 312 9.25 6.03 -1.03
C PHE A 312 10.34 4.96 -1.08
N LEU A 313 10.01 3.72 -0.71
CA LEU A 313 10.96 2.59 -0.75
C LEU A 313 11.49 2.35 -2.17
N SER A 314 10.62 2.37 -3.18
CA SER A 314 10.98 2.20 -4.59
C SER A 314 11.82 3.38 -5.11
N LYS A 315 11.40 4.62 -4.82
CA LYS A 315 12.07 5.82 -5.34
C LYS A 315 13.45 6.07 -4.74
N TYR A 316 13.59 5.91 -3.42
CA TYR A 316 14.78 6.39 -2.68
C TYR A 316 15.66 5.28 -2.13
N PHE A 317 15.11 4.10 -1.86
CA PHE A 317 15.86 2.96 -1.31
C PHE A 317 16.06 1.82 -2.29
N PHE A 318 15.56 1.96 -3.53
CA PHE A 318 15.71 0.94 -4.58
C PHE A 318 15.22 -0.44 -4.12
N LEU A 319 14.13 -0.47 -3.35
CA LEU A 319 13.41 -1.68 -2.99
C LEU A 319 12.15 -1.75 -3.84
N ASP A 320 12.00 -2.84 -4.60
CA ASP A 320 10.76 -3.03 -5.37
C ASP A 320 9.54 -3.13 -4.44
N THR A 321 8.37 -2.91 -4.99
CA THR A 321 7.12 -2.87 -4.22
C THR A 321 6.82 -4.18 -3.50
N THR A 322 7.22 -5.32 -4.06
CA THR A 322 7.07 -6.64 -3.44
C THR A 322 7.99 -6.79 -2.25
N ALA A 323 9.29 -6.53 -2.41
CA ALA A 323 10.26 -6.55 -1.33
C ALA A 323 9.87 -5.57 -0.21
N GLY A 324 9.44 -4.35 -0.57
CA GLY A 324 8.96 -3.35 0.36
C GLY A 324 7.76 -3.81 1.17
N ALA A 325 6.77 -4.46 0.53
CA ALA A 325 5.60 -5.01 1.20
C ALA A 325 5.95 -6.17 2.13
N ASP A 326 6.80 -7.11 1.68
CA ASP A 326 7.23 -8.27 2.45
C ASP A 326 8.02 -7.87 3.70
N ILE A 327 8.98 -6.94 3.54
CA ILE A 327 9.77 -6.41 4.66
C ILE A 327 8.85 -5.69 5.65
N SER A 328 7.93 -4.86 5.17
CA SER A 328 6.99 -4.14 6.03
C SER A 328 6.07 -5.09 6.80
N GLN A 329 5.60 -6.15 6.15
CA GLN A 329 4.83 -7.23 6.78
C GLN A 329 5.66 -7.96 7.83
N TRP A 330 6.94 -8.21 7.55
CA TRP A 330 7.86 -8.79 8.52
C TRP A 330 8.06 -7.88 9.73
N ILE A 331 8.24 -6.57 9.55
CA ILE A 331 8.41 -5.58 10.62
C ILE A 331 7.16 -5.56 11.54
N TYR A 332 5.97 -5.61 10.94
CA TYR A 332 4.71 -5.73 11.67
C TYR A 332 4.61 -7.04 12.46
N GLN A 333 4.93 -8.18 11.85
CA GLN A 333 4.91 -9.49 12.52
C GLN A 333 5.96 -9.60 13.62
N PHE A 334 7.09 -8.94 13.42
CA PHE A 334 8.09 -8.76 14.46
C PHE A 334 7.61 -7.80 15.54
N GLY A 335 6.52 -7.05 15.33
CA GLY A 335 5.88 -6.19 16.32
C GLY A 335 6.53 -4.83 16.46
N LEU A 336 7.28 -4.35 15.46
CA LEU A 336 7.94 -3.04 15.45
C LEU A 336 7.10 -1.92 14.82
N SER A 337 6.06 -2.27 14.05
CA SER A 337 5.10 -1.31 13.49
C SER A 337 3.66 -1.78 13.66
N THR A 338 2.70 -0.88 13.39
CA THR A 338 1.31 -1.24 13.09
C THR A 338 1.21 -1.94 11.73
N TYR A 339 0.02 -2.44 11.42
CA TYR A 339 -0.25 -3.21 10.21
C TYR A 339 0.07 -2.38 8.95
N PRO A 340 0.84 -2.92 7.98
CA PRO A 340 1.40 -2.13 6.89
C PRO A 340 0.50 -2.05 5.65
N ARG A 341 -0.67 -2.72 5.66
CA ARG A 341 -1.71 -2.57 4.64
C ARG A 341 -2.81 -1.68 5.20
N THR A 342 -2.76 -0.39 4.88
CA THR A 342 -3.65 0.66 5.41
C THR A 342 -3.67 1.86 4.47
N GLU A 343 -4.86 2.41 4.24
CA GLU A 343 -5.05 3.67 3.51
C GLU A 343 -5.09 4.87 4.46
N SER A 344 -5.34 4.64 5.75
CA SER A 344 -5.48 5.69 6.74
C SER A 344 -4.16 6.44 6.96
N THR A 345 -4.26 7.77 6.96
CA THR A 345 -3.17 8.69 7.28
C THR A 345 -3.47 9.50 8.55
N LYS A 346 -4.69 9.40 9.08
CA LYS A 346 -5.11 10.08 10.32
C LYS A 346 -4.74 9.30 11.58
N TYR A 347 -4.07 9.95 12.52
CA TYR A 347 -3.73 9.35 13.80
C TYR A 347 -4.93 9.32 14.77
N SER A 348 -4.93 8.33 15.67
CA SER A 348 -5.93 8.23 16.75
C SER A 348 -5.71 9.29 17.82
N LYS A 349 -6.79 9.76 18.46
CA LYS A 349 -6.75 10.64 19.64
C LYS A 349 -6.01 10.02 20.84
N ASP A 350 -5.92 8.69 20.88
CA ASP A 350 -5.21 7.95 21.93
C ASP A 350 -3.71 7.74 21.61
N LEU A 351 -3.17 8.41 20.59
CA LEU A 351 -1.78 8.25 20.18
C LEU A 351 -0.82 8.57 21.33
N LYS A 352 0.10 7.64 21.59
CA LYS A 352 1.20 7.81 22.55
C LYS A 352 2.52 7.70 21.79
N VAL A 353 3.44 8.61 22.11
CA VAL A 353 4.74 8.70 21.45
C VAL A 353 5.84 8.63 22.50
N ASN A 354 6.75 7.69 22.34
CA ASN A 354 7.93 7.54 23.19
C ASN A 354 9.20 7.77 22.36
N VAL A 355 9.55 9.04 22.14
CA VAL A 355 10.71 9.42 21.32
C VAL A 355 12.00 8.81 21.84
N GLY A 356 12.20 8.80 23.17
CA GLY A 356 13.41 8.22 23.77
C GLY A 356 13.58 6.74 23.43
N GLN A 357 12.48 5.98 23.38
CA GLN A 357 12.51 4.58 22.95
C GLN A 357 12.77 4.43 21.46
N LEU A 358 12.14 5.26 20.62
CA LEU A 358 12.39 5.24 19.18
C LEU A 358 13.84 5.59 18.85
N TYR A 359 14.41 6.60 19.51
CA TYR A 359 15.82 6.97 19.45
C TYR A 359 16.74 5.80 19.86
N ASP A 360 16.46 5.13 20.98
CA ASP A 360 17.24 3.97 21.43
C ASP A 360 17.23 2.84 20.38
N ASN A 361 16.07 2.55 19.78
CA ASN A 361 16.00 1.57 18.70
C ASN A 361 16.81 2.00 17.46
N LEU A 362 16.67 3.24 17.01
CA LEU A 362 17.43 3.74 15.84
C LEU A 362 18.93 3.73 16.10
N SER A 363 19.38 4.11 17.30
CA SER A 363 20.80 4.12 17.67
C SER A 363 21.48 2.74 17.65
N LYS A 364 20.69 1.65 17.60
CA LYS A 364 21.16 0.27 17.51
C LYS A 364 21.21 -0.26 16.07
N LEU A 365 20.71 0.48 15.08
CA LEU A 365 20.81 0.06 13.69
C LEU A 365 22.24 0.25 13.19
N ASN A 366 22.68 -0.60 12.26
CA ASN A 366 24.08 -0.61 11.83
C ASN A 366 24.46 0.60 10.97
N PHE A 367 23.51 1.15 10.23
CA PHE A 367 23.67 2.42 9.51
C PHE A 367 22.77 3.47 10.17
N GLN A 368 23.38 4.58 10.58
CA GLN A 368 22.63 5.73 11.11
C GLN A 368 23.34 7.02 10.76
N ASN A 369 22.54 8.04 10.45
CA ASN A 369 23.05 9.39 10.28
C ASN A 369 23.10 10.10 11.66
N PRO A 370 24.29 10.51 12.14
CA PRO A 370 24.42 11.20 13.43
C PRO A 370 23.60 12.49 13.54
N GLU A 371 23.39 13.20 12.43
CA GLU A 371 22.60 14.43 12.40
C GLU A 371 21.11 14.14 12.60
N ILE A 372 20.60 13.08 11.98
CA ILE A 372 19.21 12.62 12.17
C ILE A 372 19.00 12.17 13.62
N LEU A 373 19.91 11.36 14.17
CA LEU A 373 19.82 10.93 15.56
C LEU A 373 19.82 12.13 16.53
N LYS A 374 20.67 13.13 16.28
CA LYS A 374 20.70 14.36 17.08
C LYS A 374 19.36 15.11 16.98
N ALA A 375 18.82 15.28 15.77
CA ALA A 375 17.54 15.94 15.57
C ALA A 375 16.40 15.22 16.30
N ILE A 376 16.37 13.89 16.29
CA ILE A 376 15.38 13.09 17.03
C ILE A 376 15.54 13.27 18.54
N LYS A 377 16.78 13.29 19.05
CA LYS A 377 17.05 13.44 20.48
C LYS A 377 16.58 14.79 21.03
N ASP A 378 16.71 15.84 20.22
CA ASP A 378 16.35 17.22 20.59
C ASP A 378 14.88 17.54 20.25
N MET A 379 14.11 16.56 19.75
CA MET A 379 12.74 16.76 19.27
C MET A 379 11.71 16.87 20.39
N GLU A 380 10.85 17.90 20.30
CA GLU A 380 9.66 18.04 21.13
C GLU A 380 8.41 17.54 20.38
N ILE A 381 7.62 16.67 21.02
CA ILE A 381 6.40 16.12 20.42
C ILE A 381 5.17 16.87 20.91
N ASN A 382 4.45 17.46 19.97
CA ASN A 382 3.09 17.94 20.17
C ASN A 382 2.10 17.06 19.40
N VAL A 383 1.41 16.16 20.11
CA VAL A 383 0.43 15.24 19.51
C VAL A 383 -0.74 15.98 18.88
N GLU A 384 -1.18 17.12 19.44
CA GLU A 384 -2.33 17.88 18.92
C GLU A 384 -2.10 18.36 17.48
N LYS A 385 -0.84 18.60 17.08
CA LYS A 385 -0.45 19.05 15.72
C LYS A 385 -0.82 18.03 14.64
N VAL A 386 -0.95 16.75 14.98
CA VAL A 386 -1.15 15.67 14.00
C VAL A 386 -2.55 15.05 14.05
N LEU A 387 -3.35 15.32 15.08
CA LEU A 387 -4.65 14.67 15.27
C LEU A 387 -5.69 15.03 14.21
N ASP A 388 -5.59 16.22 13.63
CA ASP A 388 -6.51 16.70 12.57
C ASP A 388 -5.92 16.56 11.16
N LYS A 389 -4.70 16.04 11.03
CA LYS A 389 -4.07 15.76 9.74
C LYS A 389 -4.50 14.40 9.18
N GLY A 390 -4.61 14.32 7.86
CA GLY A 390 -4.87 13.08 7.14
C GLY A 390 -6.33 12.61 7.17
N GLU A 391 -6.53 11.42 6.61
CA GLU A 391 -7.83 10.79 6.40
C GLU A 391 -7.93 9.47 7.16
N ASP A 392 -9.11 9.20 7.71
CA ASP A 392 -9.42 7.96 8.44
C ASP A 392 -10.35 7.10 7.58
N PHE A 393 -9.83 5.99 7.09
CA PHE A 393 -10.55 5.01 6.28
C PHE A 393 -11.23 3.93 7.12
N LYS A 394 -11.17 4.02 8.46
CA LYS A 394 -11.89 3.19 9.46
C LYS A 394 -11.48 1.72 9.54
N ASP A 395 -10.51 1.26 8.77
CA ASP A 395 -10.02 -0.12 8.80
C ASP A 395 -8.85 -0.28 9.78
N HIS A 396 -7.73 0.37 9.46
CA HIS A 396 -6.48 0.31 10.22
C HIS A 396 -5.94 1.72 10.47
N PRO A 397 -5.20 1.93 11.58
CA PRO A 397 -4.47 3.19 11.78
C PRO A 397 -3.33 3.32 10.76
N PRO A 398 -2.72 4.51 10.62
CA PRO A 398 -1.52 4.69 9.82
C PRO A 398 -0.37 3.80 10.28
N ILE A 399 0.55 3.50 9.37
CA ILE A 399 1.78 2.76 9.63
C ILE A 399 2.64 3.57 10.62
N THR A 400 2.78 3.05 11.83
CA THR A 400 3.35 3.75 12.99
C THR A 400 4.27 2.79 13.74
N PRO A 401 5.46 3.20 14.20
CA PRO A 401 6.31 2.35 15.02
C PRO A 401 5.67 2.05 16.38
N THR A 402 5.90 0.86 16.91
CA THR A 402 5.45 0.46 18.25
C THR A 402 6.51 0.78 19.31
N GLU A 403 6.16 0.60 20.58
CA GLU A 403 7.10 0.73 21.70
C GLU A 403 7.98 -0.53 21.93
N LYS A 404 7.97 -1.51 21.02
CA LYS A 404 8.80 -2.71 21.14
C LYS A 404 10.28 -2.31 21.11
N ARG A 405 11.05 -2.81 22.08
CA ARG A 405 12.51 -2.58 22.15
C ARG A 405 13.30 -3.60 21.36
N LEU A 406 14.27 -3.12 20.59
CA LEU A 406 15.36 -3.94 20.06
C LEU A 406 16.35 -4.28 21.17
N LYS A 407 16.73 -5.56 21.23
CA LYS A 407 17.69 -6.16 22.16
C LYS A 407 19.14 -5.94 21.72
N GLY A 408 19.40 -5.73 20.43
CA GLY A 408 20.75 -5.49 19.91
C GLY A 408 20.77 -5.23 18.40
N THR A 409 21.97 -5.03 17.86
CA THR A 409 22.25 -4.56 16.48
C THR A 409 22.08 -5.62 15.39
N ASN A 410 21.75 -6.86 15.74
CA ASN A 410 21.69 -8.00 14.80
C ASN A 410 20.29 -8.64 14.74
N GLU A 411 19.26 -7.98 15.28
CA GLU A 411 17.89 -8.50 15.20
C GLU A 411 17.23 -8.26 13.84
N LEU A 412 17.76 -7.32 13.05
CA LEU A 412 17.27 -6.93 11.74
C LEU A 412 18.39 -7.19 10.70
N ASN A 413 18.02 -7.61 9.49
CA ASN A 413 18.93 -7.57 8.35
C ASN A 413 18.97 -6.13 7.78
N TYR A 414 19.89 -5.87 6.85
CA TYR A 414 20.10 -4.53 6.29
C TYR A 414 18.82 -3.89 5.72
N ASP A 415 18.05 -4.61 4.89
CA ASP A 415 16.84 -4.05 4.29
C ASP A 415 15.72 -3.82 5.34
N ASN A 416 15.58 -4.71 6.32
CA ASN A 416 14.65 -4.53 7.44
C ASN A 416 15.03 -3.33 8.30
N GLU A 417 16.34 -3.08 8.50
CA GLU A 417 16.82 -1.87 9.16
C GLU A 417 16.44 -0.62 8.35
N ILE A 418 16.59 -0.62 7.01
CA ILE A 418 16.24 0.53 6.15
C ILE A 418 14.76 0.86 6.27
N VAL A 419 13.90 -0.14 6.12
CA VAL A 419 12.46 0.09 6.15
C VAL A 419 12.00 0.49 7.55
N TYR A 420 12.54 -0.10 8.61
CA TYR A 420 12.21 0.29 9.98
C TYR A 420 12.70 1.70 10.32
N ASP A 421 13.93 2.05 9.94
CA ASP A 421 14.48 3.41 10.06
C ASP A 421 13.56 4.43 9.39
N PHE A 422 13.18 4.17 8.14
CA PHE A 422 12.25 5.02 7.40
C PHE A 422 10.89 5.16 8.09
N ILE A 423 10.27 4.06 8.54
CA ILE A 423 8.98 4.10 9.26
C ILE A 423 9.07 5.02 10.49
N VAL A 424 10.14 4.91 11.28
CA VAL A 424 10.34 5.76 12.47
C VAL A 424 10.57 7.22 12.09
N ARG A 425 11.47 7.51 11.14
CA ARG A 425 11.76 8.87 10.68
C ARG A 425 10.52 9.53 10.08
N ARG A 426 9.74 8.80 9.28
CA ARG A 426 8.52 9.26 8.62
C ARG A 426 7.38 9.52 9.60
N PHE A 427 7.29 8.72 10.66
CA PHE A 427 6.38 8.96 11.78
C PHE A 427 6.77 10.23 12.54
N LEU A 428 8.03 10.35 12.97
CA LEU A 428 8.51 11.54 13.70
C LEU A 428 8.42 12.81 12.86
N ALA A 429 8.70 12.74 11.56
CA ALA A 429 8.52 13.84 10.60
C ALA A 429 7.12 14.45 10.61
N SER A 430 6.07 13.70 11.00
CA SER A 430 4.70 14.23 11.10
C SER A 430 4.56 15.33 12.15
N PHE A 431 5.40 15.29 13.20
CA PHE A 431 5.40 16.24 14.31
C PHE A 431 6.36 17.42 14.08
N ALA A 432 7.33 17.25 13.18
CA ALA A 432 8.30 18.28 12.84
C ALA A 432 7.63 19.50 12.18
N ASP A 433 8.40 20.58 12.05
CA ASP A 433 7.96 21.78 11.37
C ASP A 433 7.89 21.60 9.85
N ASP A 434 7.15 22.50 9.22
CA ASP A 434 6.99 22.51 7.78
C ASP A 434 8.31 22.91 7.10
N TYR A 435 8.63 22.29 5.97
CA TYR A 435 9.82 22.62 5.18
C TYR A 435 9.59 23.93 4.45
N GLN A 436 10.51 24.89 4.61
CA GLN A 436 10.46 26.19 3.95
C GLN A 436 11.69 26.41 3.10
N TYR A 437 11.45 26.79 1.84
CA TYR A 437 12.51 26.99 0.86
C TYR A 437 12.14 28.12 -0.09
N CYS A 438 13.15 28.83 -0.60
CA CYS A 438 12.97 29.88 -1.60
C CYS A 438 13.51 29.43 -2.95
N LYS A 439 12.96 29.98 -4.03
CA LYS A 439 13.54 29.86 -5.37
C LYS A 439 14.36 31.12 -5.66
N GLU A 440 15.64 30.94 -5.93
CA GLU A 440 16.53 32.00 -6.40
C GLU A 440 16.70 31.85 -7.91
N THR A 441 16.58 32.96 -8.65
CA THR A 441 16.72 32.99 -10.10
C THR A 441 17.73 34.05 -10.51
N ILE A 442 18.77 33.61 -11.21
CA ILE A 442 19.80 34.45 -11.80
C ILE A 442 19.50 34.56 -13.28
N LYS A 443 19.18 35.76 -13.76
CA LYS A 443 19.08 36.04 -15.19
C LYS A 443 20.40 36.64 -15.67
N PHE A 444 20.84 36.19 -16.83
CA PHE A 444 22.05 36.66 -17.47
C PHE A 444 21.82 36.85 -18.97
N LYS A 445 22.53 37.84 -19.53
CA LYS A 445 22.55 38.09 -20.97
C LYS A 445 23.88 37.63 -21.57
N ILE A 446 23.82 37.14 -22.81
CA ILE A 446 24.99 36.77 -23.62
C ILE A 446 24.91 37.56 -24.92
N GLY A 447 25.95 38.33 -25.23
CA GLY A 447 25.91 39.26 -26.36
C GLY A 447 24.96 40.42 -26.10
N GLU A 448 24.31 40.92 -27.16
CA GLU A 448 23.48 42.13 -27.08
C GLU A 448 22.03 41.86 -26.63
N GLU A 449 21.44 40.72 -26.98
CA GLU A 449 19.98 40.49 -26.80
C GLU A 449 19.59 39.12 -26.22
N ASP A 450 20.47 38.12 -26.17
CA ASP A 450 20.05 36.76 -25.75
C ASP A 450 20.04 36.64 -24.22
N GLU A 451 18.85 36.55 -23.63
CA GLU A 451 18.65 36.37 -22.19
C GLU A 451 18.36 34.92 -21.81
N PHE A 452 18.95 34.49 -20.70
CA PHE A 452 18.79 33.16 -20.12
C PHE A 452 18.64 33.27 -18.61
N GLN A 453 18.17 32.19 -17.99
CA GLN A 453 18.04 32.14 -16.54
C GLN A 453 18.43 30.78 -15.98
N TYR A 454 19.01 30.83 -14.79
CA TYR A 454 19.27 29.68 -13.94
C TYR A 454 18.47 29.84 -12.65
N SER A 455 17.71 28.82 -12.29
CA SER A 455 16.98 28.79 -11.02
C SER A 455 17.44 27.62 -10.16
N TYR A 456 17.56 27.86 -8.86
CA TYR A 456 17.83 26.85 -7.85
C TYR A 456 17.03 27.16 -6.58
N PHE A 457 16.97 26.19 -5.67
CA PHE A 457 16.30 26.37 -4.38
C PHE A 457 17.30 26.60 -3.26
N THR A 458 16.90 27.32 -2.22
CA THR A 458 17.66 27.48 -0.97
C THR A 458 16.75 27.16 0.22
N THR A 459 17.28 26.46 1.21
CA THR A 459 16.54 26.11 2.43
C THR A 459 16.50 27.29 3.39
N GLU A 460 15.30 27.72 3.79
CA GLU A 460 15.10 28.71 4.86
C GLU A 460 14.89 28.03 6.21
N ASN A 461 14.04 27.00 6.23
CA ASN A 461 13.84 26.14 7.40
C ASN A 461 13.72 24.69 6.93
N PRO A 462 14.64 23.78 7.32
CA PRO A 462 14.59 22.40 6.86
C PRO A 462 13.36 21.63 7.36
N GLY A 463 12.82 22.00 8.53
CA GLY A 463 11.63 21.36 9.09
C GLY A 463 11.73 19.83 9.12
N PHE A 464 10.70 19.15 8.62
CA PHE A 464 10.67 17.69 8.56
C PHE A 464 11.75 17.06 7.66
N THR A 465 12.35 17.81 6.71
CA THR A 465 13.41 17.27 5.84
C THR A 465 14.73 17.04 6.57
N THR A 466 14.90 17.57 7.78
CA THR A 466 16.01 17.14 8.67
C THR A 466 15.91 15.65 9.00
N LEU A 467 14.70 15.10 9.12
CA LEU A 467 14.46 13.67 9.35
C LEU A 467 14.31 12.89 8.04
N LEU A 468 13.91 13.56 6.96
CA LEU A 468 13.70 12.98 5.63
C LEU A 468 14.50 13.77 4.58
N PRO A 469 15.84 13.69 4.57
CA PRO A 469 16.68 14.44 3.63
C PRO A 469 16.41 14.06 2.17
N GLU A 470 15.85 12.87 1.92
CA GLU A 470 15.45 12.41 0.59
C GLU A 470 14.30 13.25 -0.02
N LEU A 471 13.59 14.04 0.80
CA LEU A 471 12.50 14.92 0.37
C LEU A 471 12.95 16.38 0.13
N ILE A 472 14.23 16.71 0.33
CA ILE A 472 14.77 18.00 -0.07
C ILE A 472 14.61 18.13 -1.59
N LYS A 473 14.09 19.27 -2.08
CA LYS A 473 13.87 19.48 -3.52
C LYS A 473 15.18 19.34 -4.29
N ASP A 474 15.14 18.63 -5.41
CA ASP A 474 16.30 18.49 -6.29
C ASP A 474 16.85 19.87 -6.70
N GLY A 475 18.18 20.01 -6.63
CA GLY A 475 18.85 21.28 -6.91
C GLY A 475 18.76 22.32 -5.78
N THR A 476 18.29 21.94 -4.59
CA THR A 476 18.39 22.79 -3.40
C THR A 476 19.84 22.91 -2.94
N ARG A 477 20.26 24.12 -2.64
CA ARG A 477 21.58 24.46 -2.10
C ARG A 477 21.46 24.83 -0.64
N VAL A 478 22.49 24.48 0.13
CA VAL A 478 22.60 24.89 1.54
C VAL A 478 22.79 26.40 1.64
N GLU A 479 23.53 27.00 0.72
CA GLU A 479 23.83 28.42 0.68
C GLU A 479 23.50 29.04 -0.69
N SER A 480 23.09 30.31 -0.66
CA SER A 480 22.93 31.13 -1.86
C SER A 480 24.27 31.31 -2.58
N LEU A 481 24.22 31.48 -3.90
CA LEU A 481 25.41 31.76 -4.71
C LEU A 481 25.93 33.21 -4.56
N PHE A 482 25.15 34.10 -3.94
CA PHE A 482 25.50 35.50 -3.68
C PHE A 482 26.12 36.21 -4.91
N VAL A 483 25.41 36.20 -6.03
CA VAL A 483 25.84 36.82 -7.28
C VAL A 483 25.35 38.26 -7.35
N LYS A 484 26.20 39.19 -7.80
CA LYS A 484 25.83 40.61 -7.96
C LYS A 484 25.37 40.90 -9.38
N VAL A 485 24.33 41.73 -9.51
CA VAL A 485 23.95 42.31 -10.80
C VAL A 485 25.13 43.08 -11.38
N GLY A 486 25.36 42.93 -12.68
CA GLY A 486 26.51 43.46 -13.42
C GLY A 486 27.77 42.60 -13.37
N SER A 487 27.76 41.45 -12.69
CA SER A 487 28.91 40.53 -12.72
C SER A 487 29.07 39.89 -14.09
N GLU A 488 30.30 39.81 -14.58
CA GLU A 488 30.67 38.99 -15.74
C GLU A 488 31.11 37.60 -15.26
N LEU A 489 30.42 36.56 -15.71
CA LEU A 489 30.68 35.18 -15.32
C LEU A 489 31.19 34.38 -16.51
N PRO A 490 32.31 33.63 -16.38
CA PRO A 490 32.74 32.71 -17.42
C PRO A 490 31.66 31.65 -17.67
N PHE A 491 31.42 31.31 -18.94
CA PHE A 491 30.51 30.22 -19.27
C PHE A 491 30.98 29.37 -20.45
N LYS A 492 30.44 28.16 -20.53
CA LYS A 492 30.45 27.32 -21.74
C LYS A 492 29.02 26.87 -22.02
N VAL A 493 28.72 26.60 -23.28
CA VAL A 493 27.42 26.05 -23.67
C VAL A 493 27.60 24.97 -24.72
N LYS A 494 26.85 23.88 -24.57
CA LYS A 494 26.74 22.82 -25.56
C LYS A 494 25.28 22.42 -25.76
N THR A 495 25.00 21.73 -26.86
CA THR A 495 23.69 21.11 -27.05
C THR A 495 23.62 19.76 -26.34
N LYS A 496 22.44 19.41 -25.82
CA LYS A 496 22.18 18.10 -25.21
C LYS A 496 20.81 17.59 -25.64
N GLU A 497 20.75 16.33 -26.04
CA GLU A 497 19.48 15.64 -26.30
C GLU A 497 18.74 15.44 -24.97
N ILE A 498 17.45 15.76 -24.94
CA ILE A 498 16.60 15.57 -23.78
C ILE A 498 16.13 14.12 -23.80
N GLU A 499 16.59 13.32 -22.85
CA GLU A 499 16.13 11.96 -22.65
C GLU A 499 14.77 11.98 -21.95
N LYS A 500 13.76 11.33 -22.54
CA LYS A 500 12.47 11.10 -21.90
C LYS A 500 12.52 9.75 -21.18
N PRO A 501 12.48 9.71 -19.84
CA PRO A 501 12.59 8.46 -19.10
C PRO A 501 11.37 7.59 -19.34
N LEU A 502 11.50 6.27 -19.19
CA LEU A 502 10.35 5.36 -19.14
C LEU A 502 9.66 5.47 -17.78
N MET A 503 8.44 4.91 -17.66
CA MET A 503 7.73 4.88 -16.39
C MET A 503 8.51 4.03 -15.38
N LYS A 504 8.74 4.57 -14.19
CA LYS A 504 9.32 3.85 -13.06
C LYS A 504 8.26 3.26 -12.15
N GLU A 505 8.64 2.25 -11.39
CA GLU A 505 7.74 1.57 -10.45
C GLU A 505 7.03 2.54 -9.49
N PHE A 506 7.76 3.44 -8.83
CA PHE A 506 7.14 4.43 -7.93
C PHE A 506 6.14 5.38 -8.64
N GLU A 507 6.36 5.67 -9.94
CA GLU A 507 5.45 6.52 -10.72
C GLU A 507 4.14 5.77 -11.02
N LEU A 508 4.22 4.46 -11.29
CA LEU A 508 3.03 3.64 -11.44
C LEU A 508 2.25 3.57 -10.11
N VAL A 509 2.93 3.36 -8.98
CA VAL A 509 2.29 3.40 -7.64
C VAL A 509 1.60 4.74 -7.40
N GLN A 510 2.23 5.85 -7.78
CA GLN A 510 1.63 7.18 -7.67
C GLN A 510 0.37 7.32 -8.53
N VAL A 511 0.42 6.88 -9.80
CA VAL A 511 -0.76 6.92 -10.68
C VAL A 511 -1.88 6.02 -10.14
N MET A 512 -1.55 4.88 -9.56
CA MET A 512 -2.52 3.99 -8.91
C MET A 512 -3.20 4.66 -7.70
N GLU A 513 -2.42 5.34 -6.85
CA GLU A 513 -2.92 6.12 -5.70
C GLU A 513 -3.87 7.25 -6.14
N GLU A 514 -3.43 8.06 -7.11
CA GLU A 514 -4.20 9.21 -7.65
C GLU A 514 -5.52 8.79 -8.31
N ASN A 515 -5.57 7.57 -8.85
CA ASN A 515 -6.78 7.02 -9.47
C ASN A 515 -7.57 6.10 -8.54
N HIS A 516 -7.14 5.89 -7.29
CA HIS A 516 -7.77 4.98 -6.34
C HIS A 516 -7.96 3.56 -6.89
N ILE A 517 -6.91 3.01 -7.51
CA ILE A 517 -6.87 1.62 -7.98
C ILE A 517 -5.78 0.83 -7.27
N GLY A 518 -5.99 -0.48 -7.10
CA GLY A 518 -5.05 -1.32 -6.34
C GLY A 518 -5.06 -1.01 -4.85
N THR A 519 -6.26 -0.79 -4.29
CA THR A 519 -6.50 -0.56 -2.86
C THR A 519 -6.16 -1.80 -2.02
N ASP A 520 -6.24 -1.68 -0.70
CA ASP A 520 -6.13 -2.83 0.23
C ASP A 520 -4.79 -3.58 0.19
N GLY A 521 -3.73 -2.91 -0.27
CA GLY A 521 -2.37 -3.45 -0.32
C GLY A 521 -2.13 -4.44 -1.46
N THR A 522 -2.92 -4.35 -2.54
CA THR A 522 -2.84 -5.23 -3.73
C THR A 522 -1.80 -4.76 -4.77
N ILE A 523 -1.30 -3.54 -4.67
CA ILE A 523 -0.30 -2.92 -5.57
C ILE A 523 0.89 -3.85 -5.88
N PRO A 524 1.59 -4.43 -4.89
CA PRO A 524 2.75 -5.27 -5.17
C PRO A 524 2.40 -6.48 -6.02
N THR A 525 1.24 -7.09 -5.75
CA THR A 525 0.72 -8.22 -6.52
C THR A 525 0.40 -7.83 -7.96
N HIS A 526 -0.19 -6.65 -8.19
CA HIS A 526 -0.42 -6.13 -9.53
C HIS A 526 0.88 -6.00 -10.33
N ILE A 527 1.89 -5.36 -9.74
CA ILE A 527 3.18 -5.15 -10.39
C ILE A 527 3.92 -6.48 -10.62
N GLU A 528 3.92 -7.37 -9.63
CA GLU A 528 4.57 -8.68 -9.71
C GLU A 528 3.93 -9.55 -10.81
N ASN A 529 2.60 -9.57 -10.90
CA ASN A 529 1.88 -10.34 -11.91
C ASN A 529 2.13 -9.82 -13.33
N MET A 530 2.27 -8.49 -13.50
CA MET A 530 2.64 -7.92 -14.80
C MET A 530 3.98 -8.47 -15.31
N ALA A 531 4.96 -8.60 -14.40
CA ALA A 531 6.27 -9.14 -14.72
C ALA A 531 6.25 -10.67 -14.91
N LYS A 532 5.62 -11.42 -13.98
CA LYS A 532 5.49 -12.88 -14.04
C LYS A 532 4.80 -13.36 -15.31
N ASN A 533 3.75 -12.66 -15.76
CA ASN A 533 3.01 -12.99 -16.97
C ASN A 533 3.73 -12.56 -18.26
N GLY A 534 4.88 -11.90 -18.16
CA GLY A 534 5.70 -11.50 -19.30
C GLY A 534 5.12 -10.33 -20.10
N PHE A 535 4.31 -9.48 -19.48
CA PHE A 535 3.81 -8.24 -20.11
C PHE A 535 4.86 -7.13 -20.07
N VAL A 536 5.65 -7.08 -18.99
CA VAL A 536 6.72 -6.10 -18.79
C VAL A 536 7.96 -6.78 -18.22
N LYS A 537 9.11 -6.15 -18.39
CA LYS A 537 10.32 -6.39 -17.58
C LYS A 537 10.62 -5.14 -16.77
N ILE A 538 11.10 -5.32 -15.55
CA ILE A 538 11.53 -4.21 -14.69
C ILE A 538 13.05 -4.18 -14.68
N ASN A 539 13.63 -3.03 -15.00
CA ASN A 539 15.07 -2.83 -14.90
C ASN A 539 15.47 -2.79 -13.42
N GLN A 540 16.28 -3.75 -12.97
CA GLN A 540 16.67 -3.87 -11.55
C GLN A 540 17.51 -2.70 -11.00
N LYS A 541 18.06 -1.84 -11.86
CA LYS A 541 18.86 -0.67 -11.44
C LYS A 541 18.05 0.62 -11.47
N THR A 542 17.24 0.81 -12.50
CA THR A 542 16.49 2.06 -12.72
C THR A 542 15.04 1.98 -12.29
N PHE A 543 14.53 0.77 -12.04
CA PHE A 543 13.12 0.45 -11.76
C PHE A 543 12.17 0.88 -12.88
N GLU A 544 12.71 1.07 -14.07
CA GLU A 544 11.95 1.41 -15.27
C GLU A 544 11.26 0.16 -15.83
N PHE A 545 10.00 0.31 -16.18
CA PHE A 545 9.25 -0.70 -16.90
C PHE A 545 9.59 -0.67 -18.39
N GLN A 546 9.92 -1.84 -18.92
CA GLN A 546 10.07 -2.10 -20.34
C GLN A 546 8.93 -3.01 -20.79
N PRO A 547 7.97 -2.53 -21.61
CA PRO A 547 6.97 -3.40 -22.21
C PRO A 547 7.62 -4.51 -23.05
N GLU A 548 7.08 -5.72 -22.92
CA GLU A 548 7.39 -6.85 -23.78
C GLU A 548 6.36 -6.94 -24.92
N PRO A 549 6.65 -7.67 -26.02
CA PRO A 549 5.72 -7.81 -27.15
C PRO A 549 4.31 -8.25 -26.76
N LEU A 550 4.18 -9.08 -25.71
CA LEU A 550 2.90 -9.54 -25.20
C LEU A 550 2.10 -8.40 -24.54
N GLY A 551 2.75 -7.56 -23.73
CA GLY A 551 2.11 -6.41 -23.07
C GLY A 551 1.66 -5.35 -24.07
N LEU A 552 2.48 -5.06 -25.09
CA LEU A 552 2.12 -4.16 -26.19
C LEU A 552 0.88 -4.66 -26.94
N LEU A 553 0.85 -5.96 -27.28
CA LEU A 553 -0.29 -6.57 -27.98
C LEU A 553 -1.55 -6.55 -27.11
N LEU A 554 -1.43 -6.84 -25.81
CA LEU A 554 -2.53 -6.80 -24.84
C LEU A 554 -3.15 -5.40 -24.77
N ALA A 555 -2.33 -4.39 -24.51
CA ALA A 555 -2.76 -3.00 -24.41
C ALA A 555 -3.50 -2.54 -25.67
N LYS A 556 -2.94 -2.83 -26.85
CA LYS A 556 -3.55 -2.49 -28.14
C LYS A 556 -4.84 -3.24 -28.42
N ALA A 557 -4.92 -4.52 -28.05
CA ALA A 557 -6.14 -5.31 -28.24
C ALA A 557 -7.31 -4.75 -27.40
N TYR A 558 -7.07 -4.42 -26.13
CA TYR A 558 -8.09 -3.81 -25.28
C TYR A 558 -8.49 -2.42 -25.77
N ASP A 559 -7.54 -1.58 -26.18
CA ASP A 559 -7.83 -0.24 -26.67
C ASP A 559 -8.72 -0.25 -27.93
N GLN A 560 -8.53 -1.25 -28.81
CA GLN A 560 -9.34 -1.41 -30.02
C GLN A 560 -10.69 -2.10 -29.77
N CYS A 561 -10.74 -3.07 -28.86
CA CYS A 561 -11.94 -3.89 -28.65
C CYS A 561 -12.88 -3.31 -27.60
N ILE A 562 -12.33 -2.91 -26.44
CA ILE A 562 -13.10 -2.46 -25.27
C ILE A 562 -12.28 -1.41 -24.49
N PRO A 563 -12.09 -0.20 -25.05
CA PRO A 563 -11.21 0.83 -24.46
C PRO A 563 -11.65 1.28 -23.06
N GLU A 564 -12.92 1.07 -22.69
CA GLU A 564 -13.43 1.41 -21.36
C GLU A 564 -12.86 0.54 -20.24
N LEU A 565 -12.49 -0.72 -20.52
CA LEU A 565 -11.98 -1.65 -19.49
C LEU A 565 -10.54 -1.36 -19.07
N VAL A 566 -9.80 -0.58 -19.86
CA VAL A 566 -8.40 -0.22 -19.59
C VAL A 566 -8.23 1.22 -19.10
N LYS A 567 -9.33 1.87 -18.70
CA LYS A 567 -9.30 3.19 -18.08
C LYS A 567 -9.32 3.06 -16.55
N PRO A 568 -8.42 3.74 -15.82
CA PRO A 568 -8.41 3.74 -14.35
C PRO A 568 -9.77 4.06 -13.73
N ARG A 569 -10.51 5.01 -14.31
CA ARG A 569 -11.85 5.41 -13.86
C ARG A 569 -12.84 4.24 -13.72
N PHE A 570 -12.74 3.23 -14.57
CA PHE A 570 -13.65 2.09 -14.55
C PHE A 570 -13.34 1.21 -13.35
N ARG A 571 -12.06 0.91 -13.13
CA ARG A 571 -11.61 0.15 -11.96
C ARG A 571 -11.82 0.92 -10.65
N ALA A 572 -11.57 2.22 -10.61
CA ALA A 572 -11.82 3.04 -9.43
C ALA A 572 -13.29 3.01 -8.98
N ARG A 573 -14.23 3.03 -9.95
CA ARG A 573 -15.66 2.86 -9.66
C ARG A 573 -15.95 1.47 -9.10
N PHE A 574 -15.31 0.44 -9.65
CA PHE A 574 -15.44 -0.92 -9.17
C PHE A 574 -14.89 -1.09 -7.75
N ASP A 575 -13.70 -0.57 -7.46
CA ASP A 575 -13.10 -0.58 -6.11
C ASP A 575 -13.97 0.21 -5.11
N ALA A 576 -14.58 1.32 -5.53
CA ALA A 576 -15.54 2.06 -4.71
C ALA A 576 -16.85 1.27 -4.46
N ASP A 577 -17.33 0.54 -5.46
CA ASP A 577 -18.51 -0.31 -5.35
C ASP A 577 -18.23 -1.49 -4.41
N ILE A 578 -17.07 -2.14 -4.54
CA ILE A 578 -16.49 -3.12 -3.62
C ILE A 578 -16.47 -2.55 -2.20
N LYS A 579 -15.80 -1.43 -1.97
CA LYS A 579 -15.72 -0.77 -0.65
C LYS A 579 -17.11 -0.45 -0.06
N SER A 580 -18.08 -0.13 -0.92
CA SER A 580 -19.47 0.07 -0.52
C SER A 580 -20.15 -1.23 -0.04
N ILE A 581 -19.77 -2.40 -0.57
CA ILE A 581 -20.15 -3.71 -0.02
C ILE A 581 -19.55 -3.89 1.37
N GLY A 582 -18.25 -3.65 1.54
CA GLY A 582 -17.57 -3.75 2.84
C GLY A 582 -18.19 -2.88 3.93
N CYS A 583 -18.61 -1.67 3.56
CA CYS A 583 -19.30 -0.72 4.44
C CYS A 583 -20.79 -1.05 4.67
N GLY A 584 -21.38 -1.94 3.86
CA GLY A 584 -22.80 -2.28 3.87
C GLY A 584 -23.72 -1.21 3.32
N ASP A 585 -23.21 -0.35 2.44
CA ASP A 585 -23.99 0.64 1.70
C ASP A 585 -24.60 0.06 0.42
N LYS A 586 -23.90 -0.89 -0.22
CA LYS A 586 -24.37 -1.66 -1.38
C LYS A 586 -24.32 -3.16 -1.11
N THR A 587 -25.09 -3.95 -1.83
CA THR A 587 -24.99 -5.42 -1.79
C THR A 587 -24.28 -5.97 -3.02
N PHE A 588 -23.80 -7.22 -2.89
CA PHE A 588 -23.20 -7.99 -3.98
C PHE A 588 -24.09 -7.98 -5.24
N VAL A 589 -25.39 -8.22 -5.04
CA VAL A 589 -26.38 -8.32 -6.12
C VAL A 589 -26.64 -6.98 -6.81
N GLU A 590 -26.58 -5.85 -6.08
CA GLU A 590 -26.73 -4.52 -6.68
C GLU A 590 -25.57 -4.14 -7.62
N ILE A 591 -24.42 -4.81 -7.51
CA ILE A 591 -23.19 -4.48 -8.24
C ILE A 591 -22.91 -5.46 -9.39
N VAL A 592 -23.20 -6.76 -9.22
CA VAL A 592 -23.24 -7.76 -10.32
C VAL A 592 -24.29 -7.35 -11.36
#